data_AF-A0A535G4B0-F1
#
_entry.id   AF-A0A535G4B0-F1
#
_cell.length_a   1.000
_cell.length_b   1.000
_cell.length_c   1.000
_cell.angle_alpha   90.00
_cell.angle_beta   90.00
_cell.angle_gamma   90.00
#
_symmetry.space_group_name_H-M   'P 1'
#
loop_
_entity.id
_entity.type
_entity.pdbx_description
1 polymer ?
#
loop_
_entity_poly.entity_id
_entity_poly.type
_entity_poly.pdbx_seq_one_letter_code
_entity_poly.pdbx_strand_id
1 'polypeptide(L)'
;MTYLLFTTLFLASLALAVRPFLARRAIAWPAEAPDARDDVARAISGLRDLEFARAAGTFAPEDHARLRALLERSAFLSARPETASPAPWRTLLIAAALAGIAAVLVVSSLPQAAGDRAPGEPITGTVPAGPSLAELERRANAAPTDIPTQLALGDAYLAAGRLNDAAKTYQAVLSKDANNVAALNGLGYVLFSSGEMHGALVAADRVLTLRPKDPDALFLKGLIEYRAEDWKGAVDTWGVFLEVGQFDEKAAMVRPLYEDAKQRLGR
;
A
#
# COMPACT_ATOMS: atom_id res chain seq x y z
N MET A 1 32.05 34.32 -8.13
CA MET A 1 33.28 34.33 -7.29
C MET A 1 33.00 34.64 -5.82
N THR A 2 32.03 35.51 -5.51
CA THR A 2 31.63 35.90 -4.14
C THR A 2 31.07 34.76 -3.27
N TYR A 3 30.26 33.86 -3.85
CA TYR A 3 29.69 32.71 -3.12
C TYR A 3 30.74 31.67 -2.66
N LEU A 4 31.82 31.51 -3.42
CA LEU A 4 32.93 30.61 -3.10
C LEU A 4 33.76 31.15 -1.91
N LEU A 5 33.79 32.46 -1.74
CA LEU A 5 34.49 33.13 -0.65
C LEU A 5 33.66 33.11 0.65
N PHE A 6 32.33 33.25 0.54
CA PHE A 6 31.42 33.11 1.68
C PHE A 6 31.36 31.68 2.21
N THR A 7 31.35 30.68 1.33
CA THR A 7 31.30 29.27 1.73
C THR A 7 32.59 28.81 2.41
N THR A 8 33.75 29.26 1.94
CA THR A 8 35.04 28.94 2.58
C THR A 8 35.18 29.62 3.95
N LEU A 9 34.76 30.88 4.08
CA LEU A 9 34.74 31.57 5.37
C LEU A 9 33.75 30.94 6.36
N PHE A 10 32.59 30.49 5.89
CA PHE A 10 31.60 29.81 6.71
C PHE A 10 32.12 28.46 7.23
N LEU A 11 32.76 27.66 6.37
CA LEU A 11 33.37 26.39 6.76
C LEU A 11 34.53 26.56 7.74
N ALA A 12 35.35 27.61 7.55
CA ALA A 12 36.44 27.94 8.48
C ALA A 12 35.92 28.37 9.87
N SER A 13 34.85 29.18 9.90
CA SER A 13 34.17 29.59 11.15
C SER A 13 33.57 28.39 11.87
N LEU A 14 32.92 27.49 11.13
CA LEU A 14 32.35 26.26 11.68
C LEU A 14 33.43 25.34 12.26
N ALA A 15 34.58 25.20 11.59
CA ALA A 15 35.70 24.40 12.08
C ALA A 15 36.29 24.97 13.39
N LEU A 16 36.37 26.31 13.51
CA LEU A 16 36.83 26.96 14.74
C LEU A 16 35.84 26.78 15.91
N ALA A 17 34.54 26.84 15.63
CA ALA A 17 33.49 26.65 16.63
C ALA A 17 33.43 25.22 17.17
N VAL A 18 33.80 24.22 16.35
CA VAL A 18 33.80 22.79 16.73
C VAL A 18 35.12 22.37 17.40
N ARG A 19 36.20 23.14 17.27
CA ARG A 19 37.52 22.84 17.86
C ARG A 19 37.50 22.58 19.38
N PRO A 20 36.78 23.35 20.25
CA PRO A 20 36.71 23.03 21.68
C PRO A 20 35.91 21.76 21.99
N PHE A 21 35.12 21.23 21.05
CA PHE A 21 34.38 19.97 21.18
C PHE A 21 35.20 18.74 20.79
N LEU A 22 36.31 18.90 20.07
CA LEU A 22 37.18 17.82 19.58
C LEU A 22 38.39 17.54 20.49
N ALA A 23 38.59 18.33 21.55
CA ALA A 23 39.61 18.06 22.55
C ALA A 23 39.23 16.77 23.31
N ARG A 24 39.84 15.65 22.91
CA ARG A 24 39.64 14.31 23.49
C ARG A 24 39.97 14.33 24.98
N ARG A 25 38.95 14.39 25.84
CA ARG A 25 39.08 13.76 27.16
C ARG A 25 39.01 12.26 26.92
N ALA A 26 40.04 11.54 27.38
CA ALA A 26 40.04 10.08 27.39
C ALA A 26 38.88 9.61 28.26
N ILE A 27 37.76 9.29 27.62
CA ILE A 27 36.66 8.58 28.26
C ILE A 27 37.15 7.14 28.36
N ALA A 28 37.58 6.73 29.55
CA ALA A 28 37.77 5.32 29.85
C ALA A 28 36.41 4.63 29.62
N TRP A 29 36.36 3.74 28.63
CA TRP A 29 35.18 2.92 28.38
C TRP A 29 34.90 2.11 29.67
N PRO A 30 33.70 2.16 30.25
CA PRO A 30 33.42 1.31 31.40
C PRO A 30 33.49 -0.13 30.91
N ALA A 31 34.34 -0.95 31.52
CA ALA A 31 34.15 -2.39 31.47
C ALA A 31 32.69 -2.64 31.88
N GLU A 32 31.94 -3.44 31.10
CA GLU A 32 30.55 -3.74 31.39
C GLU A 32 30.42 -4.07 32.88
N ALA A 33 29.72 -3.21 33.61
CA ALA A 33 29.47 -3.47 35.01
C ALA A 33 28.57 -4.73 35.06
N PRO A 34 28.91 -5.73 35.89
CA PRO A 34 28.13 -6.96 35.96
C PRO A 34 26.65 -6.64 36.20
N ASP A 35 25.76 -7.27 35.43
CA ASP A 35 24.32 -7.04 35.46
C ASP A 35 23.79 -7.30 36.88
N ALA A 36 23.15 -6.29 37.48
CA ALA A 36 22.57 -6.40 38.82
C ALA A 36 21.52 -7.53 38.91
N ARG A 37 20.89 -7.91 37.78
CA ARG A 37 19.96 -9.04 37.71
C ARG A 37 20.67 -10.37 37.94
N ASP A 38 21.90 -10.52 37.45
CA ASP A 38 22.70 -11.73 37.65
C ASP A 38 23.17 -11.85 39.10
N ASP A 39 23.43 -10.74 39.77
CA ASP A 39 23.87 -10.73 41.17
C ASP A 39 22.75 -11.14 42.15
N VAL A 40 21.52 -10.68 41.91
CA VAL A 40 20.35 -11.10 42.71
C VAL A 40 20.04 -12.58 42.47
N ALA A 41 20.09 -13.05 41.22
CA ALA A 41 19.89 -14.46 40.89
C ALA A 41 20.93 -15.36 41.58
N ARG A 42 22.20 -14.94 41.58
CA ARG A 42 23.29 -15.65 42.25
C ARG A 42 23.10 -15.70 43.78
N ALA A 43 22.66 -14.60 44.39
CA ALA A 43 22.37 -14.55 45.82
C ALA A 43 21.20 -15.46 46.22
N ILE A 44 20.13 -15.49 45.42
CA ILE A 44 18.97 -16.38 45.65
C ILE A 44 19.38 -17.85 45.54
N SER A 45 20.24 -18.20 44.56
CA SER A 45 20.77 -19.55 44.44
C SER A 45 21.61 -19.93 45.67
N GLY A 46 22.53 -19.04 46.08
CA GLY A 46 23.38 -19.29 47.24
C GLY A 46 22.61 -19.46 48.56
N LEU A 47 21.53 -18.69 48.77
CA LEU A 47 20.64 -18.85 49.93
C LEU A 47 19.92 -20.21 49.92
N ARG A 48 19.52 -20.69 48.75
CA ARG A 48 18.86 -21.98 48.59
C ARG A 48 19.82 -23.13 48.89
N ASP A 49 21.03 -23.06 48.36
CA ASP A 49 22.07 -24.07 48.58
C ASP A 49 22.48 -24.14 50.06
N LEU A 50 22.52 -22.99 50.74
CA LEU A 50 22.80 -22.90 52.17
C LEU A 50 21.73 -23.60 53.02
N GLU A 51 20.45 -23.45 52.67
CA GLU A 51 19.34 -24.14 53.36
C GLU A 51 19.37 -25.66 53.13
N PHE A 52 19.74 -26.10 51.91
CA PHE A 52 19.94 -27.52 51.64
C PHE A 52 21.09 -28.10 52.48
N ALA A 53 22.20 -27.38 52.59
CA ALA A 53 23.34 -27.78 53.42
C ALA A 53 22.98 -27.87 54.91
N ARG A 54 22.15 -26.94 55.42
CA ARG A 54 21.59 -27.02 56.78
C ARG A 54 20.73 -28.27 56.96
N ALA A 55 19.83 -28.54 56.01
CA ALA A 55 18.95 -29.71 56.07
C ALA A 55 19.72 -31.04 56.01
N ALA A 56 20.87 -31.06 55.34
CA ALA A 56 21.78 -32.20 55.29
C ALA A 56 22.65 -32.35 56.56
N GLY A 57 22.61 -31.40 57.50
CA GLY A 57 23.34 -31.45 58.77
C GLY A 57 24.85 -31.22 58.65
N THR A 58 25.33 -30.66 57.54
CA THR A 58 26.77 -30.54 57.25
C THR A 58 27.45 -29.34 57.92
N PHE A 59 26.70 -28.45 58.59
CA PHE A 59 27.24 -27.25 59.25
C PHE A 59 26.56 -26.95 60.59
N ALA A 60 27.25 -26.20 61.46
CA ALA A 60 26.72 -25.76 62.74
C ALA A 60 25.62 -24.68 62.56
N PRO A 61 24.58 -24.63 63.42
CA PRO A 61 23.46 -23.69 63.29
C PRO A 61 23.88 -22.21 63.35
N GLU A 62 24.97 -21.92 64.06
CA GLU A 62 25.51 -20.58 64.31
C GLU A 62 26.16 -20.00 63.04
N ASP A 63 26.93 -20.83 62.34
CA ASP A 63 27.59 -20.46 61.09
C ASP A 63 26.58 -20.23 59.96
N HIS A 64 25.50 -21.02 59.94
CA HIS A 64 24.41 -20.83 59.00
C HIS A 64 23.75 -19.45 59.15
N ALA A 65 23.42 -19.05 60.38
CA ALA A 65 22.81 -17.75 60.64
C ALA A 65 23.72 -16.59 60.19
N ARG A 66 25.03 -16.72 60.44
CA ARG A 66 26.02 -15.72 60.02
C ARG A 66 26.18 -15.62 58.51
N LEU A 67 26.26 -16.74 57.81
CA LEU A 67 26.41 -16.79 56.34
C LEU A 67 25.16 -16.28 55.63
N ARG A 68 23.98 -16.63 56.14
CA ARG A 68 22.70 -16.13 55.63
C ARG A 68 22.62 -14.61 55.74
N ALA A 69 22.98 -14.05 56.89
CA ALA A 69 22.97 -12.60 57.10
C ALA A 69 23.96 -11.87 56.15
N LEU A 70 25.10 -12.48 55.83
CA LEU A 70 26.07 -11.93 54.89
C LEU A 70 25.53 -11.92 53.44
N LEU A 71 24.91 -13.02 53.01
CA LEU A 71 24.31 -13.13 51.68
C LEU A 71 23.14 -12.16 51.49
N GLU A 72 22.25 -12.07 52.48
CA GLU A 72 21.14 -11.11 52.47
C GLU A 72 21.68 -9.66 52.43
N ARG A 73 22.68 -9.32 53.25
CA ARG A 73 23.31 -7.99 53.22
C ARG A 73 23.90 -7.63 51.85
N SER A 74 24.51 -8.61 51.16
CA SER A 74 25.10 -8.39 49.83
C SER A 74 24.04 -8.18 48.74
N ALA A 75 22.89 -8.86 48.83
CA ALA A 75 21.78 -8.71 47.89
C ALA A 75 21.10 -7.34 48.00
N PHE A 76 21.00 -6.78 49.22
CA PHE A 76 20.25 -5.54 49.46
C PHE A 76 21.09 -4.25 49.39
N LEU A 77 22.42 -4.30 49.44
CA LEU A 77 23.27 -3.11 49.30
C LEU A 77 23.48 -2.65 47.84
N SER A 78 23.21 -3.53 46.86
CA SER A 78 23.46 -3.26 45.43
C SER A 78 22.25 -2.66 44.69
N ALA A 79 21.07 -2.66 45.31
CA ALA A 79 19.88 -2.02 44.75
C ALA A 79 19.94 -0.49 44.93
N ARG A 80 20.95 0.16 44.35
CA ARG A 80 20.81 1.58 44.00
C ARG A 80 19.84 1.64 42.83
N PRO A 81 18.79 2.48 42.87
CA PRO A 81 17.94 2.66 41.71
C PRO A 81 18.84 3.09 40.54
N GLU A 82 18.77 2.37 39.44
CA GLU A 82 19.36 2.80 38.18
C GLU A 82 18.80 4.18 37.85
N THR A 83 19.54 5.25 38.14
CA THR A 83 19.32 6.49 37.43
C THR A 83 19.87 6.23 36.04
N ALA A 84 19.03 5.70 35.15
CA ALA A 84 19.29 5.70 33.72
C ALA A 84 19.64 7.14 33.37
N SER A 85 20.92 7.40 33.09
CA SER A 85 21.34 8.73 32.67
C SER A 85 20.61 8.97 31.35
N PRO A 86 19.68 9.94 31.25
CA PRO A 86 18.98 10.17 30.00
C PRO A 86 20.04 10.45 28.94
N ALA A 87 19.91 9.79 27.78
CA ALA A 87 20.76 10.07 26.64
C ALA A 87 20.89 11.60 26.54
N PRO A 88 22.12 12.16 26.61
CA PRO A 88 22.26 13.60 26.76
C PRO A 88 21.51 14.21 25.60
N TRP A 89 20.52 15.06 25.86
CA TRP A 89 19.60 15.67 24.88
C TRP A 89 20.32 16.09 23.58
N ARG A 90 21.61 16.44 23.68
CA ARG A 90 22.58 16.65 22.61
C ARG A 90 22.61 15.54 21.55
N THR A 91 22.64 14.27 21.93
CA THR A 91 22.62 13.10 21.02
C THR A 91 21.28 12.96 20.31
N LEU A 92 20.17 13.20 21.01
CA LEU A 92 18.83 13.21 20.41
C LEU A 92 18.66 14.37 19.43
N LEU A 93 19.20 15.56 19.75
CA LEU A 93 19.17 16.70 18.84
C LEU A 93 20.04 16.50 17.60
N ILE A 94 21.23 15.92 17.75
CA ILE A 94 22.11 15.62 16.61
C ILE A 94 21.45 14.56 15.71
N ALA A 95 20.88 13.51 16.29
CA ALA A 95 20.14 12.51 15.53
C ALA A 95 18.92 13.10 14.80
N ALA A 96 18.15 13.98 15.46
CA ALA A 96 17.02 14.67 14.85
C ALA A 96 17.45 15.61 13.70
N ALA A 97 18.56 16.34 13.88
CA ALA A 97 19.10 17.21 12.83
C ALA A 97 19.59 16.41 11.61
N LEU A 98 20.29 15.28 11.83
CA LEU A 98 20.73 14.40 10.75
C LEU A 98 19.56 13.75 10.01
N ALA A 99 18.52 13.30 10.74
CA ALA A 99 17.31 12.76 10.14
C ALA A 99 16.56 13.82 9.30
N GLY A 100 16.50 15.07 9.79
CA GLY A 100 15.91 16.19 9.05
C GLY A 100 16.65 16.51 7.75
N ILE A 101 17.99 16.57 7.79
CA ILE A 101 18.81 16.81 6.60
C ILE A 101 18.67 15.66 5.59
N ALA A 102 18.68 14.41 6.05
CA ALA A 102 18.46 13.25 5.19
C ALA A 102 17.07 13.27 4.54
N ALA A 103 16.02 13.63 5.28
CA ALA A 103 14.67 13.76 4.73
C ALA A 103 14.58 14.85 3.65
N VAL A 104 15.19 16.02 3.87
CA VAL A 104 15.23 17.10 2.87
C VAL A 104 16.00 16.70 1.62
N LEU A 105 17.11 15.96 1.76
CA LEU A 105 17.87 15.44 0.62
C LEU A 105 17.09 14.39 -0.17
N VAL A 106 16.36 13.50 0.50
CA VAL A 106 15.50 12.52 -0.17
C VAL A 106 14.36 13.22 -0.90
N VAL A 107 13.65 14.15 -0.25
CA VAL A 107 12.55 14.90 -0.88
C VAL A 107 13.03 15.73 -2.07
N SER A 108 14.22 16.33 -1.99
CA SER A 108 14.77 17.14 -3.10
C SER A 108 15.39 16.32 -4.23
N SER A 109 15.64 15.02 -4.03
CA SER A 109 16.18 14.11 -5.05
C SER A 109 15.14 13.18 -5.67
N LEU A 110 13.92 13.15 -5.15
CA LEU A 110 12.80 12.47 -5.81
C LEU A 110 12.46 13.22 -7.12
N PRO A 111 12.33 12.53 -8.26
CA PRO A 111 11.83 13.15 -9.47
C PRO A 111 10.44 13.71 -9.18
N GLN A 112 10.22 15.00 -9.45
CA GLN A 112 8.88 15.57 -9.41
C GLN A 112 8.03 14.83 -10.44
N ALA A 113 7.25 13.85 -9.99
CA ALA A 113 6.19 13.28 -10.81
C ALA A 113 5.28 14.45 -11.19
N ALA A 114 5.06 14.61 -12.50
CA ALA A 114 4.39 15.76 -13.08
C ALA A 114 3.13 16.16 -12.30
N GLY A 115 3.16 17.34 -11.69
CA GLY A 115 1.96 18.00 -11.20
C GLY A 115 2.11 18.77 -9.90
N ASP A 116 3.07 19.70 -9.80
CA ASP A 116 2.86 20.86 -8.93
C ASP A 116 1.72 21.68 -9.55
N ARG A 117 0.48 21.47 -9.11
CA ARG A 117 -0.66 22.30 -9.49
C ARG A 117 -1.24 22.98 -8.26
N ALA A 118 -1.42 24.29 -8.36
CA ALA A 118 -2.21 25.03 -7.40
C ALA A 118 -3.69 24.61 -7.53
N PRO A 119 -4.45 24.51 -6.42
CA PRO A 119 -5.87 24.23 -6.47
C PRO A 119 -6.61 25.29 -7.31
N GLY A 120 -7.29 24.87 -8.38
CA GLY A 120 -8.18 25.73 -9.17
C GLY A 120 -7.73 26.13 -10.57
N GLU A 121 -6.56 25.68 -11.05
CA GLU A 121 -6.19 25.90 -12.45
C GLU A 121 -7.00 24.99 -13.41
N PRO A 122 -7.62 25.54 -14.48
CA PRO A 122 -8.29 24.73 -15.49
C PRO A 122 -7.27 23.85 -16.22
N ILE A 123 -7.64 22.59 -16.48
CA ILE A 123 -6.81 21.60 -17.17
C ILE A 123 -6.61 22.06 -18.62
N THR A 124 -5.49 22.75 -18.89
CA THR A 124 -5.08 23.16 -20.25
C THR A 124 -4.00 22.23 -20.83
N GLY A 125 -3.96 20.98 -20.37
CA GLY A 125 -3.24 19.92 -21.07
C GLY A 125 -4.12 19.38 -22.20
N THR A 126 -3.64 19.42 -23.44
CA THR A 126 -4.19 18.54 -24.47
C THR A 126 -3.94 17.11 -24.02
N VAL A 127 -5.00 16.39 -23.65
CA VAL A 127 -4.92 14.92 -23.55
C VAL A 127 -4.41 14.49 -24.92
N PRO A 128 -3.25 13.81 -25.04
CA PRO A 128 -2.81 13.32 -26.33
C PRO A 128 -3.96 12.50 -26.88
N ALA A 129 -4.49 12.89 -28.04
CA ALA A 129 -5.51 12.11 -28.69
C ALA A 129 -4.95 10.69 -28.79
N GLY A 130 -5.73 9.71 -28.30
CA GLY A 130 -5.37 8.31 -28.45
C GLY A 130 -5.03 8.00 -29.91
N PRO A 131 -4.36 6.86 -30.19
CA PRO A 131 -4.03 6.51 -31.56
C PRO A 131 -5.30 6.59 -32.43
N SER A 132 -5.21 7.29 -33.55
CA SER A 132 -6.35 7.43 -34.46
C SER A 132 -6.79 6.04 -34.94
N LEU A 133 -8.06 5.90 -35.33
CA LEU A 133 -8.57 4.62 -35.84
C LEU A 133 -7.69 4.08 -36.98
N ALA A 134 -7.26 4.96 -37.89
CA ALA A 134 -6.38 4.61 -39.01
C ALA A 134 -5.00 4.09 -38.54
N GLU A 135 -4.46 4.64 -37.45
CA GLU A 135 -3.20 4.15 -36.86
C GLU A 135 -3.40 2.79 -36.18
N LEU A 136 -4.49 2.60 -35.45
CA LEU A 136 -4.85 1.31 -34.86
C LEU A 136 -5.05 0.22 -35.91
N GLU A 137 -5.74 0.54 -37.01
CA GLU A 137 -5.92 -0.38 -38.15
C GLU A 137 -4.57 -0.80 -38.75
N ARG A 138 -3.65 0.14 -38.96
CA ARG A 138 -2.29 -0.17 -39.46
C ARG A 138 -1.54 -1.09 -38.49
N ARG A 139 -1.55 -0.80 -37.20
CA ARG A 139 -0.87 -1.60 -36.18
C ARG A 139 -1.46 -3.01 -36.07
N ALA A 140 -2.79 -3.10 -36.04
CA ALA A 140 -3.51 -4.37 -36.00
C ALA A 140 -3.21 -5.23 -37.24
N ASN A 141 -3.09 -4.61 -38.42
CA ASN A 141 -2.70 -5.30 -39.64
C ASN A 141 -1.23 -5.75 -39.64
N ALA A 142 -0.33 -4.95 -39.08
CA ALA A 142 1.08 -5.30 -38.96
C ALA A 142 1.34 -6.41 -37.92
N ALA A 143 0.53 -6.45 -36.86
CA ALA A 143 0.63 -7.43 -35.77
C ALA A 143 -0.74 -8.06 -35.46
N PRO A 144 -1.26 -8.96 -36.32
CA PRO A 144 -2.60 -9.53 -36.16
C PRO A 144 -2.75 -10.45 -34.95
N THR A 145 -1.64 -10.86 -34.33
CA THR A 145 -1.60 -11.69 -33.13
C THR A 145 -1.52 -10.89 -31.83
N ASP A 146 -1.31 -9.58 -31.90
CA ASP A 146 -1.19 -8.73 -30.72
C ASP A 146 -2.57 -8.41 -30.12
N ILE A 147 -2.95 -9.19 -29.09
CA ILE A 147 -4.27 -9.10 -28.46
C ILE A 147 -4.59 -7.69 -27.93
N PRO A 148 -3.68 -6.99 -27.21
CA PRO A 148 -3.91 -5.61 -26.79
C PRO A 148 -4.26 -4.65 -27.94
N THR A 149 -3.54 -4.72 -29.06
CA THR A 149 -3.82 -3.86 -30.23
C THR A 149 -5.17 -4.22 -30.87
N GLN A 150 -5.52 -5.51 -30.95
CA GLN A 150 -6.83 -5.94 -31.46
C GLN A 150 -7.97 -5.46 -30.55
N LEU A 151 -7.82 -5.56 -29.23
CA LEU A 151 -8.81 -5.05 -28.27
C LEU A 151 -9.00 -3.53 -28.43
N ALA A 152 -7.91 -2.77 -28.46
CA ALA A 152 -7.96 -1.32 -28.67
C ALA A 152 -8.61 -0.93 -30.02
N LEU A 153 -8.38 -1.72 -31.07
CA LEU A 153 -9.07 -1.53 -32.35
C LEU A 153 -10.57 -1.84 -32.25
N GLY A 154 -10.95 -2.91 -31.54
CA GLY A 154 -12.35 -3.25 -31.25
C GLY A 154 -13.06 -2.11 -30.50
N ASP A 155 -12.42 -1.55 -29.48
CA ASP A 155 -12.93 -0.43 -28.69
C ASP A 155 -13.10 0.82 -29.57
N ALA A 156 -12.12 1.10 -30.43
CA ALA A 156 -12.17 2.22 -31.36
C ALA A 156 -13.28 2.06 -32.42
N TYR A 157 -13.52 0.84 -32.91
CA TYR A 157 -14.66 0.56 -33.79
C TYR A 157 -16.00 0.74 -33.08
N LEU A 158 -16.12 0.29 -31.83
CA LEU A 158 -17.32 0.49 -31.02
C LEU A 158 -17.60 1.98 -30.82
N ALA A 159 -16.59 2.76 -30.42
CA ALA A 159 -16.70 4.21 -30.24
C ALA A 159 -17.07 4.94 -31.56
N ALA A 160 -16.62 4.42 -32.70
CA ALA A 160 -16.96 4.94 -34.02
C ALA A 160 -18.34 4.45 -34.55
N GLY A 161 -19.08 3.64 -33.78
CA GLY A 161 -20.36 3.06 -34.20
C GLY A 161 -20.24 1.97 -35.28
N ARG A 162 -19.03 1.51 -35.59
CA ARG A 162 -18.76 0.44 -36.55
C ARG A 162 -18.96 -0.93 -35.90
N LEU A 163 -20.20 -1.20 -35.47
CA LEU A 163 -20.56 -2.39 -34.66
C LEU A 163 -20.14 -3.71 -35.31
N ASN A 164 -20.32 -3.85 -36.63
CA ASN A 164 -19.92 -5.06 -37.36
C ASN A 164 -18.40 -5.30 -37.35
N ASP A 165 -17.61 -4.24 -37.44
CA ASP A 165 -16.15 -4.35 -37.41
C ASP A 165 -15.67 -4.64 -35.99
N ALA A 166 -16.27 -3.98 -34.98
CA ALA A 166 -16.01 -4.26 -33.57
C ALA A 166 -16.30 -5.73 -33.23
N ALA A 167 -17.47 -6.26 -33.63
CA ALA A 167 -17.84 -7.65 -33.40
C ALA A 167 -16.80 -8.63 -33.98
N LYS A 168 -16.39 -8.42 -35.24
CA LYS A 168 -15.38 -9.26 -35.91
C LYS A 168 -14.05 -9.22 -35.17
N THR A 169 -13.61 -8.03 -34.76
CA THR A 169 -12.35 -7.86 -34.04
C THR A 169 -12.37 -8.57 -32.68
N TYR A 170 -13.43 -8.42 -31.89
CA TYR A 170 -13.55 -9.14 -30.62
C TYR A 170 -13.67 -10.66 -30.80
N GLN A 171 -14.42 -11.13 -31.80
CA GLN A 171 -14.51 -12.55 -32.12
C GLN A 171 -13.16 -13.15 -32.54
N ALA A 172 -12.33 -12.38 -33.25
CA ALA A 172 -10.97 -12.81 -33.60
C ALA A 172 -10.08 -12.95 -32.36
N VAL A 173 -10.22 -12.06 -31.36
CA VAL A 173 -9.57 -12.21 -30.06
C VAL A 173 -10.06 -13.46 -29.33
N LEU A 174 -11.39 -13.64 -29.26
CA LEU A 174 -12.00 -14.79 -28.58
C LEU A 174 -11.71 -16.14 -29.23
N SER A 175 -11.41 -16.15 -30.52
CA SER A 175 -10.96 -17.36 -31.24
C SER A 175 -9.56 -17.82 -30.79
N LYS A 176 -8.76 -16.91 -30.23
CA LYS A 176 -7.41 -17.19 -29.71
C LYS A 176 -7.43 -17.41 -28.20
N ASP A 177 -8.20 -16.59 -27.49
CA ASP A 177 -8.42 -16.68 -26.06
C ASP A 177 -9.92 -16.58 -25.77
N ALA A 178 -10.56 -17.74 -25.66
CA ALA A 178 -12.00 -17.83 -25.47
C ALA A 178 -12.49 -17.19 -24.17
N ASN A 179 -11.62 -17.02 -23.16
CA ASN A 179 -11.95 -16.48 -21.85
C ASN A 179 -11.44 -15.04 -21.67
N ASN A 180 -11.06 -14.37 -22.76
CA ASN A 180 -10.62 -12.99 -22.71
C ASN A 180 -11.76 -12.06 -22.26
N VAL A 181 -11.70 -11.62 -21.00
CA VAL A 181 -12.79 -10.83 -20.40
C VAL A 181 -13.04 -9.51 -21.14
N ALA A 182 -11.99 -8.81 -21.58
CA ALA A 182 -12.14 -7.55 -22.30
C ALA A 182 -12.88 -7.75 -23.64
N ALA A 183 -12.52 -8.79 -24.40
CA ALA A 183 -13.22 -9.10 -25.64
C ALA A 183 -14.66 -9.59 -25.42
N LEU A 184 -14.92 -10.36 -24.35
CA LEU A 184 -16.27 -10.79 -23.99
C LEU A 184 -17.15 -9.60 -23.61
N ASN A 185 -16.64 -8.67 -22.80
CA ASN A 185 -17.34 -7.43 -22.45
C ASN A 185 -17.61 -6.60 -23.71
N GLY A 186 -16.58 -6.34 -24.52
CA GLY A 186 -16.70 -5.59 -25.77
C GLY A 186 -17.72 -6.20 -26.74
N LEU A 187 -17.68 -7.52 -26.94
CA LEU A 187 -18.67 -8.23 -27.78
C LEU A 187 -20.07 -8.15 -27.18
N GLY A 188 -20.21 -8.31 -25.85
CA GLY A 188 -21.49 -8.18 -25.16
C GLY A 188 -22.14 -6.80 -25.37
N TYR A 189 -21.36 -5.73 -25.27
CA TYR A 189 -21.82 -4.38 -25.58
C TYR A 189 -22.24 -4.23 -27.04
N VAL A 190 -21.43 -4.73 -27.98
CA VAL A 190 -21.76 -4.68 -29.42
C VAL A 190 -23.08 -5.40 -29.72
N LEU A 191 -23.29 -6.58 -29.11
CA LEU A 191 -24.54 -7.34 -29.25
C LEU A 191 -25.73 -6.59 -28.67
N PHE A 192 -25.59 -6.00 -27.48
CA PHE A 192 -26.64 -5.20 -26.87
C PHE A 192 -27.02 -3.97 -27.73
N SER A 193 -26.02 -3.25 -28.25
CA SER A 193 -26.21 -2.11 -29.15
C SER A 193 -26.84 -2.52 -30.49
N SER A 194 -26.62 -3.76 -30.93
CA SER A 194 -27.22 -4.32 -32.15
C SER A 194 -28.63 -4.88 -31.91
N GLY A 195 -29.12 -4.89 -30.67
CA GLY A 195 -30.44 -5.42 -30.29
C GLY A 195 -30.45 -6.92 -29.97
N GLU A 196 -29.31 -7.61 -30.06
CA GLU A 196 -29.15 -9.04 -29.78
C GLU A 196 -29.00 -9.30 -28.27
N MET A 197 -30.09 -9.05 -27.53
CA MET A 197 -30.12 -9.11 -26.07
C MET A 197 -29.70 -10.47 -25.50
N HIS A 198 -30.13 -11.56 -26.13
CA HIS A 198 -29.83 -12.90 -25.64
C HIS A 198 -28.33 -13.19 -25.72
N GLY A 199 -27.69 -12.87 -26.85
CA GLY A 199 -26.25 -13.03 -27.00
C GLY A 199 -25.45 -12.13 -26.05
N ALA A 200 -25.92 -10.89 -25.84
CA ALA A 200 -25.31 -9.98 -24.88
C ALA A 200 -25.37 -10.51 -23.44
N LEU A 201 -26.50 -11.09 -23.04
CA LEU A 201 -26.67 -11.68 -21.70
C LEU A 201 -25.74 -12.88 -21.51
N VAL A 202 -25.65 -13.77 -22.50
CA VAL A 202 -24.73 -14.91 -22.48
C VAL A 202 -23.28 -14.45 -22.33
N ALA A 203 -22.88 -13.39 -23.03
CA ALA A 203 -21.54 -12.82 -22.91
C ALA A 203 -21.29 -12.25 -21.50
N ALA A 204 -22.24 -11.48 -20.96
CA ALA A 204 -22.15 -10.91 -19.62
C ALA A 204 -22.08 -12.00 -18.54
N ASP A 205 -22.94 -13.02 -18.59
CA ASP A 205 -22.94 -14.14 -17.65
C ASP A 205 -21.64 -14.95 -17.70
N ARG A 206 -21.05 -15.10 -18.89
CA ARG A 206 -19.74 -15.75 -19.03
C ARG A 206 -18.65 -14.93 -18.34
N VAL A 207 -18.66 -13.61 -18.48
CA VAL A 207 -17.71 -12.74 -17.75
C VAL A 207 -17.94 -12.83 -16.26
N LEU A 208 -19.19 -12.81 -15.78
CA LEU A 208 -19.50 -12.94 -14.36
C LEU A 208 -19.13 -14.32 -13.79
N THR A 209 -19.15 -15.37 -14.61
CA THR A 209 -18.63 -16.69 -14.22
C THR A 209 -17.11 -16.65 -13.99
N LEU A 210 -16.37 -15.91 -14.84
CA LEU A 210 -14.91 -15.75 -14.73
C LEU A 210 -14.52 -14.73 -13.64
N ARG A 211 -15.32 -13.68 -13.50
CA ARG A 211 -15.11 -12.53 -12.62
C ARG A 211 -16.47 -12.07 -12.07
N PRO A 212 -16.91 -12.62 -10.93
CA PRO A 212 -18.25 -12.34 -10.37
C PRO A 212 -18.54 -10.88 -10.01
N LYS A 213 -17.52 -10.04 -9.96
CA LYS A 213 -17.59 -8.62 -9.57
C LYS A 213 -17.07 -7.69 -10.67
N ASP A 214 -17.06 -8.14 -11.92
CA ASP A 214 -16.65 -7.32 -13.06
C ASP A 214 -17.66 -6.18 -13.30
N PRO A 215 -17.24 -4.90 -13.17
CA PRO A 215 -18.18 -3.78 -13.25
C PRO A 215 -18.84 -3.65 -14.62
N ASP A 216 -18.12 -3.93 -15.71
CA ASP A 216 -18.65 -3.80 -17.07
C ASP A 216 -19.71 -4.87 -17.36
N ALA A 217 -19.48 -6.11 -16.93
CA ALA A 217 -20.47 -7.18 -17.09
C ALA A 217 -21.71 -6.99 -16.21
N LEU A 218 -21.55 -6.56 -14.95
CA LEU A 218 -22.67 -6.23 -14.07
C LEU A 218 -23.50 -5.07 -14.63
N PHE A 219 -22.82 -4.04 -15.14
CA PHE A 219 -23.45 -2.91 -15.79
C PHE A 219 -24.30 -3.36 -17.00
N LEU A 220 -23.68 -4.13 -17.92
CA LEU A 220 -24.33 -4.61 -19.14
C LEU A 220 -25.52 -5.52 -18.82
N LYS A 221 -25.34 -6.46 -17.89
CA LYS A 221 -26.41 -7.38 -17.47
C LYS A 221 -27.60 -6.62 -16.89
N GLY A 222 -27.37 -5.65 -16.01
CA GLY A 222 -28.45 -4.85 -15.46
C GLY A 222 -29.17 -4.01 -16.52
N LEU A 223 -28.48 -3.49 -17.55
CA LEU A 223 -29.14 -2.83 -18.68
C LEU A 223 -30.05 -3.79 -19.47
N ILE A 224 -29.60 -5.03 -19.67
CA ILE A 224 -30.37 -6.05 -20.38
C ILE A 224 -31.63 -6.41 -19.58
N GLU A 225 -31.48 -6.70 -18.28
CA GLU A 225 -32.58 -7.03 -17.37
C GLU A 225 -33.59 -5.88 -17.29
N TYR A 226 -33.11 -4.65 -17.16
CA TYR A 226 -33.95 -3.46 -17.12
C TYR A 226 -34.77 -3.30 -18.42
N ARG A 227 -34.15 -3.52 -19.58
CA ARG A 227 -34.84 -3.43 -20.87
C ARG A 227 -35.79 -4.61 -21.13
N ALA A 228 -35.53 -5.75 -20.49
CA ALA A 228 -36.42 -6.92 -20.47
C ALA A 228 -37.57 -6.80 -19.45
N GLU A 229 -37.65 -5.68 -18.71
CA GLU A 229 -38.60 -5.45 -17.62
C GLU A 229 -38.45 -6.45 -16.45
N ASP A 230 -37.31 -7.13 -16.35
CA ASP A 230 -36.94 -7.90 -15.16
C ASP A 230 -36.42 -6.95 -14.09
N TRP A 231 -37.36 -6.22 -13.47
CA TRP A 231 -37.04 -5.24 -12.43
C TRP A 231 -36.30 -5.87 -11.25
N LYS A 232 -36.64 -7.11 -10.92
CA LYS A 232 -35.98 -7.83 -9.82
C LYS A 232 -34.52 -8.13 -10.18
N GLY A 233 -34.27 -8.72 -11.34
CA GLY A 233 -32.92 -8.99 -11.84
C GLY A 233 -32.08 -7.71 -11.89
N ALA A 234 -32.62 -6.64 -12.49
CA ALA A 234 -31.91 -5.38 -12.62
C ALA A 234 -31.51 -4.77 -11.26
N VAL A 235 -32.41 -4.81 -10.27
CA VAL A 235 -32.13 -4.34 -8.90
C VAL A 235 -31.06 -5.21 -8.23
N ASP A 236 -31.18 -6.53 -8.31
CA ASP A 236 -30.22 -7.45 -7.69
C ASP A 236 -28.82 -7.26 -8.32
N THR A 237 -28.73 -7.20 -9.66
CA THR A 237 -27.48 -7.03 -10.40
C THR A 237 -26.85 -5.65 -10.17
N TRP A 238 -27.60 -4.56 -10.33
CA TRP A 238 -27.05 -3.22 -10.13
C TRP A 238 -26.80 -2.87 -8.66
N GLY A 239 -27.46 -3.54 -7.72
CA GLY A 239 -27.10 -3.48 -6.30
C GLY A 239 -25.64 -3.90 -6.09
N VAL A 240 -25.23 -5.03 -6.68
CA VAL A 240 -23.84 -5.50 -6.63
C VAL A 240 -22.90 -4.54 -7.37
N PHE A 241 -23.31 -4.04 -8.55
CA PHE A 241 -22.52 -3.04 -9.29
C PHE A 241 -22.23 -1.80 -8.45
N LEU A 242 -23.24 -1.24 -7.77
CA LEU A 242 -23.09 -0.03 -6.97
C LEU A 242 -22.30 -0.27 -5.68
N GLU A 243 -22.30 -1.50 -5.15
CA GLU A 243 -21.45 -1.88 -4.00
C GLU A 243 -19.97 -1.96 -4.40
N VAL A 244 -19.67 -2.61 -5.53
CA VAL A 244 -18.28 -2.85 -5.96
C VAL A 244 -17.69 -1.63 -6.70
N GLY A 245 -18.50 -0.99 -7.53
CA GLY A 245 -18.14 0.09 -8.44
C GLY A 245 -18.70 1.44 -8.02
N GLN A 246 -18.80 1.73 -6.72
CA GLN A 246 -19.41 2.99 -6.23
C GLN A 246 -18.80 4.27 -6.84
N PHE A 247 -17.53 4.19 -7.27
CA PHE A 247 -16.76 5.25 -7.93
C PHE A 247 -16.51 4.99 -9.42
N ASP A 248 -17.11 3.95 -10.00
CA ASP A 248 -17.06 3.71 -11.44
C ASP A 248 -17.75 4.86 -12.19
N GLU A 249 -17.23 5.24 -13.34
CA GLU A 249 -17.78 6.32 -14.17
C GLU A 249 -19.26 6.07 -14.54
N LYS A 250 -19.64 4.79 -14.69
CA LYS A 250 -21.01 4.38 -15.05
C LYS A 250 -21.97 4.45 -13.86
N ALA A 251 -21.48 4.60 -12.62
CA ALA A 251 -22.33 4.67 -11.42
C ALA A 251 -23.31 5.85 -11.45
N ALA A 252 -22.91 6.99 -12.01
CA ALA A 252 -23.80 8.15 -12.16
C ALA A 252 -25.00 7.83 -13.06
N MET A 253 -24.82 6.97 -14.06
CA MET A 253 -25.88 6.53 -14.98
C MET A 253 -26.72 5.38 -14.39
N VAL A 254 -26.09 4.46 -13.66
CA VAL A 254 -26.79 3.32 -13.06
C VAL A 254 -27.74 3.72 -11.94
N ARG A 255 -27.34 4.67 -11.06
CA ARG A 255 -28.15 5.08 -9.90
C ARG A 255 -29.61 5.45 -10.23
N PRO A 256 -29.89 6.34 -11.20
CA PRO A 256 -31.28 6.68 -11.52
C PRO A 256 -32.07 5.48 -12.09
N LEU A 257 -31.44 4.63 -12.90
CA LEU A 257 -32.10 3.43 -13.46
C LEU A 257 -32.39 2.38 -12.38
N TYR A 258 -31.47 2.21 -11.43
CA TYR A 258 -31.64 1.34 -10.27
C TYR A 258 -32.82 1.78 -9.39
N GLU A 259 -32.95 3.08 -9.12
CA GLU A 259 -34.08 3.60 -8.35
C GLU A 259 -35.42 3.49 -9.11
N ASP A 260 -35.43 3.71 -10.43
CA ASP A 260 -36.64 3.48 -11.25
C ASP A 260 -37.06 2.00 -11.21
N ALA A 261 -36.11 1.07 -11.37
CA ALA A 261 -36.37 -0.37 -11.28
C ALA A 261 -36.95 -0.77 -9.92
N LYS A 262 -36.41 -0.23 -8.82
CA LYS A 262 -36.96 -0.45 -7.46
C LYS A 262 -38.39 0.05 -7.32
N GLN A 263 -38.70 1.22 -7.87
CA GLN A 263 -40.06 1.77 -7.84
C GLN A 263 -41.03 0.90 -8.63
N ARG A 264 -40.62 0.38 -9.79
CA ARG A 264 -41.44 -0.53 -10.61
C ARG A 264 -41.64 -1.89 -9.95
N LEU A 265 -40.61 -2.43 -9.31
CA LEU A 265 -40.70 -3.70 -8.58
C LEU A 265 -41.68 -3.65 -7.40
N GLY A 266 -41.83 -2.48 -6.76
CA GLY A 266 -42.73 -2.28 -5.63
C GLY A 266 -44.18 -1.92 -6.00
N ARG A 267 -44.51 -1.78 -7.29
CA ARG A 267 -45.88 -1.54 -7.79
C ARG A 267 -46.55 -2.83 -8.22
#